data_AF-A0A835DNF6-F1
#
_entry.id   AF-A0A835DNF6-F1
#
_cell.length_a   1.000
_cell.length_b   1.000
_cell.length_c   1.000
_cell.angle_alpha   90.00
_cell.angle_beta   90.00
_cell.angle_gamma   90.00
#
_symmetry.space_group_name_H-M   'P 1'
#
loop_
_entity.id
_entity.type
_entity.pdbx_description
1 polymer ?
#
loop_
_entity_poly.entity_id
_entity_poly.type
_entity_poly.pdbx_seq_one_letter_code
_entity_poly.pdbx_strand_id
1 'polypeptide(L)'
;MEGKFIDLLGQEQINENKGQWAVGPLNPIVIGAAGDSHRRHKCLEWLDKQAPRSALCVSFGTTTSLTDDQIIELAIGLEQSKVPFVWVLRDADRGDIFAGDEEVRRTQLPKGYEDRVRGMGMSERLVPTD
;
A
#
# COMPACT_ATOMS: atom_id res chain seq x y z
N MET A 1 9.93 5.12 -20.07
CA MET A 1 10.33 5.63 -18.75
C MET A 1 11.80 5.33 -18.47
N GLU A 2 12.32 4.15 -18.87
CA GLU A 2 13.70 3.74 -18.57
C GLU A 2 14.63 3.63 -19.80
N GLY A 3 14.38 4.41 -20.86
CA GLY A 3 15.07 4.26 -22.16
C GLY A 3 16.60 4.19 -22.07
N LYS A 4 17.21 5.13 -21.34
CA LYS A 4 18.67 5.17 -21.14
C LYS A 4 19.23 3.91 -20.45
N PHE A 5 18.46 3.30 -19.55
CA PHE A 5 18.88 2.07 -18.86
C PHE A 5 18.78 0.86 -19.78
N ILE A 6 17.74 0.80 -20.61
CA ILE A 6 17.60 -0.25 -21.63
C ILE A 6 18.72 -0.15 -22.67
N ASP A 7 19.06 1.07 -23.11
CA ASP A 7 20.15 1.30 -24.05
C ASP A 7 21.51 0.88 -23.46
N LEU A 8 21.75 1.17 -22.17
CA LEU A 8 22.96 0.74 -21.46
C LEU A 8 23.08 -0.79 -21.39
N LEU A 9 21.99 -1.48 -21.05
CA LEU A 9 21.97 -2.95 -20.98
C LEU A 9 22.19 -3.61 -22.35
N GLY A 10 21.83 -2.93 -23.45
CA GLY A 10 22.15 -3.37 -24.81
C GLY A 10 23.61 -3.13 -25.22
N GLN A 11 24.32 -2.21 -24.55
CA GLN A 11 25.72 -1.90 -24.80
C GLN A 11 26.68 -2.74 -23.95
N GLU A 12 26.26 -3.13 -22.73
CA GLU A 12 27.05 -4.02 -21.90
C GLU A 12 27.05 -5.44 -22.49
N GLN A 13 28.25 -6.00 -22.73
CA GLN A 13 28.46 -7.37 -23.21
C GLN A 13 28.01 -8.47 -22.22
N ILE A 14 27.13 -8.13 -21.26
CA ILE A 14 26.60 -9.07 -20.27
C ILE A 14 25.71 -10.13 -20.94
N ASN A 15 25.13 -9.84 -22.11
CA ASN A 15 24.30 -10.77 -22.86
C ASN A 15 24.88 -11.06 -24.25
N GLU A 16 25.54 -12.21 -24.37
CA GLU A 16 25.86 -12.86 -25.64
C GLU A 16 24.60 -12.95 -26.53
N ASN A 17 24.44 -12.00 -27.47
CA ASN A 17 23.45 -12.03 -28.56
C ASN A 17 21.96 -12.17 -28.19
N LYS A 18 21.54 -11.93 -26.94
CA LYS A 18 20.12 -11.99 -26.55
C LYS A 18 19.45 -10.62 -26.63
N GLY A 19 18.40 -10.51 -27.44
CA GLY A 19 17.59 -9.29 -27.55
C GLY A 19 16.84 -8.99 -26.25
N GLN A 20 16.78 -7.71 -25.87
CA GLN A 20 16.12 -7.23 -24.66
C GLN A 20 14.77 -6.59 -24.99
N TRP A 21 13.73 -6.96 -24.25
CA TRP A 21 12.34 -6.56 -24.52
C TRP A 21 11.69 -6.01 -23.27
N ALA A 22 11.40 -4.71 -23.25
CA ALA A 22 10.60 -4.08 -22.21
C ALA A 22 9.10 -4.28 -22.53
N VAL A 23 8.47 -5.28 -21.91
CA VAL A 23 7.06 -5.65 -22.15
C VAL A 23 6.08 -5.06 -21.12
N GLY A 24 6.59 -4.25 -20.18
CA GLY A 24 5.78 -3.62 -19.14
C GLY A 24 5.20 -2.26 -19.54
N PRO A 25 4.25 -1.71 -18.75
CA PRO A 25 3.70 -2.29 -17.52
C PRO A 25 2.70 -3.42 -17.82
N LEU A 26 2.85 -4.55 -17.12
CA LEU A 26 1.88 -5.65 -17.21
C LEU A 26 0.69 -5.32 -16.33
N ASN A 27 -0.52 -5.38 -16.89
CA ASN A 27 -1.74 -5.22 -16.10
C ASN A 27 -1.88 -6.39 -15.13
N PRO A 28 -2.10 -6.13 -13.83
CA PRO A 28 -2.34 -7.20 -12.86
C PRO A 28 -3.51 -8.08 -13.31
N ILE A 29 -3.25 -9.38 -13.47
CA ILE A 29 -4.29 -10.35 -13.78
C ILE A 29 -4.81 -10.87 -12.44
N VAL A 30 -6.12 -10.77 -12.22
CA VAL A 30 -6.77 -11.40 -11.05
C VAL A 30 -6.87 -12.90 -11.33
N ILE A 31 -5.91 -13.69 -10.84
CA ILE A 31 -5.93 -15.16 -10.96
C ILE A 31 -6.60 -15.73 -9.71
N GLY A 32 -7.85 -16.18 -9.86
CA GLY A 32 -8.59 -16.89 -8.81
C GLY A 32 -9.44 -16.01 -7.90
N ALA A 33 -10.67 -15.73 -8.32
CA ALA A 33 -11.80 -15.46 -7.43
C ALA A 33 -13.11 -15.96 -8.05
N ALA A 34 -13.07 -17.16 -8.66
CA ALA A 34 -14.29 -17.94 -8.90
C ALA A 34 -14.59 -18.70 -7.60
N GLY A 35 -15.10 -17.97 -6.59
CA GLY A 35 -15.35 -18.57 -5.27
C GLY A 35 -15.66 -17.59 -4.15
N ASP A 36 -16.43 -16.53 -4.40
CA ASP A 36 -17.67 -16.18 -3.68
C ASP A 36 -18.13 -14.81 -4.20
N SER A 37 -19.39 -14.76 -4.59
CA SER A 37 -19.99 -13.67 -5.34
C SER A 37 -20.38 -12.48 -4.44
N HIS A 38 -19.95 -11.29 -4.89
CA HIS A 38 -20.70 -10.02 -4.84
C HIS A 38 -20.57 -9.06 -3.66
N ARG A 39 -19.78 -9.30 -2.61
CA ARG A 39 -19.60 -8.25 -1.60
C ARG A 39 -18.41 -7.34 -1.92
N ARG A 40 -18.71 -6.18 -2.48
CA ARG A 40 -17.75 -5.11 -2.76
C ARG A 40 -17.07 -4.69 -1.45
N HIS A 41 -15.75 -4.50 -1.46
CA HIS A 41 -15.02 -4.09 -0.26
C HIS A 41 -15.53 -2.73 0.23
N LYS A 42 -15.66 -2.55 1.56
CA LYS A 42 -16.19 -1.31 2.16
C LYS A 42 -15.39 -0.07 1.75
N CYS A 43 -14.10 -0.22 1.48
CA CYS A 43 -13.26 0.86 0.95
C CYS A 43 -13.75 1.40 -0.40
N LEU A 44 -14.25 0.53 -1.27
CA LEU A 44 -14.75 0.95 -2.57
C LEU A 44 -16.09 1.67 -2.41
N GLU A 45 -16.95 1.24 -1.47
CA GLU A 45 -18.20 1.94 -1.14
C GLU A 45 -17.94 3.32 -0.50
N TRP A 46 -16.88 3.46 0.27
CA TRP A 46 -16.45 4.75 0.83
C TRP A 46 -15.87 5.67 -0.25
N LEU A 47 -15.06 5.13 -1.18
CA LEU A 47 -14.49 5.86 -2.32
C LEU A 47 -15.56 6.40 -3.27
N ASP A 48 -16.64 5.64 -3.51
CA ASP A 48 -17.75 6.09 -4.37
C ASP A 48 -18.43 7.38 -3.88
N LYS A 49 -18.30 7.70 -2.59
CA LYS A 49 -18.89 8.89 -1.98
C LYS A 49 -17.97 10.12 -2.08
N GLN A 50 -16.73 9.94 -2.54
CA GLN A 50 -15.75 11.01 -2.67
C GLN A 50 -15.84 11.69 -4.03
N ALA A 51 -15.33 12.92 -4.13
CA ALA A 51 -15.23 13.58 -5.42
C ALA A 51 -14.20 12.88 -6.34
N PRO A 52 -14.36 12.95 -7.67
CA PRO A 52 -13.36 12.39 -8.58
C PRO A 52 -11.97 12.97 -8.31
N ARG A 53 -10.96 12.09 -8.25
CA ARG A 53 -9.54 12.46 -8.02
C ARG A 53 -9.27 13.20 -6.71
N SER A 54 -10.10 13.06 -5.68
CA SER A 54 -9.91 13.75 -4.40
C SER A 54 -9.35 12.87 -3.26
N ALA A 55 -9.35 11.55 -3.42
CA ALA A 55 -8.92 10.63 -2.38
C ALA A 55 -7.44 10.21 -2.54
N LEU A 56 -6.67 10.33 -1.45
CA LEU A 56 -5.30 9.84 -1.36
C LEU A 56 -5.28 8.35 -0.96
N CYS A 57 -4.54 7.53 -1.70
CA CYS A 57 -4.23 6.16 -1.28
C CYS A 57 -2.82 6.13 -0.67
N VAL A 58 -2.71 5.69 0.58
CA VAL A 58 -1.44 5.59 1.31
C VAL A 58 -1.14 4.12 1.59
N SER A 59 -0.03 3.64 1.05
CA SER A 59 0.46 2.27 1.22
C SER A 59 1.98 2.24 1.05
N PHE A 60 2.66 1.53 1.94
CA PHE A 60 4.13 1.34 1.90
C PHE A 60 4.52 -0.03 1.32
N GLY A 61 3.57 -0.75 0.73
CA GLY A 61 3.82 -2.05 0.12
C GLY A 61 4.17 -3.12 1.15
N THR A 62 4.75 -4.24 0.67
CA THR A 62 4.97 -5.41 1.52
C THR A 62 6.26 -5.40 2.33
N THR A 63 7.22 -4.56 1.94
CA THR A 63 8.62 -4.67 2.38
C THR A 63 9.07 -3.52 3.28
N THR A 64 8.39 -2.37 3.20
CA THR A 64 8.72 -1.20 4.01
C THR A 64 7.93 -1.21 5.31
N SER A 65 8.62 -1.01 6.43
CA SER A 65 8.03 -0.87 7.77
C SER A 65 8.26 0.55 8.29
N LEU A 66 7.29 1.10 9.02
CA LEU A 66 7.40 2.38 9.71
C LEU A 66 7.64 2.16 11.21
N THR A 67 8.34 3.07 11.87
CA THR A 67 8.40 3.09 13.34
C THR A 67 7.08 3.59 13.92
N ASP A 68 6.81 3.30 15.20
CA ASP A 68 5.60 3.81 15.88
C ASP A 68 5.51 5.35 15.82
N ASP A 69 6.63 6.06 16.01
CA ASP A 69 6.68 7.52 15.90
C ASP A 69 6.32 8.00 14.49
N GLN A 70 6.80 7.32 13.44
CA GLN A 70 6.48 7.65 12.05
C GLN A 70 4.99 7.43 11.76
N ILE A 71 4.40 6.37 12.32
CA ILE A 71 2.97 6.06 12.20
C ILE A 71 2.14 7.14 12.89
N ILE A 72 2.54 7.58 14.09
CA ILE A 72 1.88 8.64 14.83
C ILE A 72 1.90 9.96 14.05
N GLU A 73 3.08 10.36 13.56
CA GLU A 73 3.22 11.60 12.78
C GLU A 73 2.43 11.54 11.47
N LEU A 74 2.43 10.39 10.78
CA LEU A 74 1.62 10.20 9.58
C LEU A 74 0.12 10.29 9.89
N ALA A 75 -0.34 9.69 10.99
CA ALA A 75 -1.73 9.78 11.43
C ALA A 75 -2.12 11.26 11.69
N ILE A 76 -1.29 12.00 12.44
CA ILE A 76 -1.51 13.42 12.72
C ILE A 76 -1.54 14.23 11.42
N GLY A 77 -0.59 14.01 10.51
CA GLY A 77 -0.52 14.69 9.23
C GLY A 77 -1.75 14.45 8.36
N LEU A 78 -2.21 13.18 8.26
CA LEU A 78 -3.42 12.83 7.54
C LEU A 78 -4.66 13.51 8.14
N GLU A 79 -4.78 13.52 9.47
CA GLU A 79 -5.87 14.21 10.18
C GLU A 79 -5.89 15.71 9.90
N GLN A 80 -4.71 16.35 9.89
CA GLN A 80 -4.58 17.79 9.67
C GLN A 80 -4.75 18.19 8.21
N SER A 81 -4.42 17.32 7.26
CA SER A 81 -4.50 17.59 5.82
C SER A 81 -5.92 17.94 5.34
N LYS A 82 -6.94 17.41 6.02
CA LYS A 82 -8.36 17.48 5.60
C LYS A 82 -8.64 16.92 4.20
N VAL A 83 -7.70 16.16 3.65
CA VAL A 83 -7.86 15.48 2.36
C VAL A 83 -8.51 14.12 2.61
N PRO A 84 -9.48 13.68 1.78
CA PRO A 84 -10.00 12.33 1.88
C PRO A 84 -8.91 11.29 1.67
N PHE A 85 -8.83 10.25 2.49
CA PHE A 85 -7.77 9.23 2.33
C PHE A 85 -8.21 7.80 2.66
N VAL A 86 -7.55 6.84 2.01
CA VAL A 86 -7.50 5.44 2.43
C VAL A 86 -6.05 5.12 2.80
N TRP A 87 -5.83 4.72 4.03
CA TRP A 87 -4.51 4.35 4.52
C TRP A 87 -4.50 2.86 4.88
N VAL A 88 -3.65 2.11 4.18
CA VAL A 88 -3.42 0.69 4.45
C VAL A 88 -2.37 0.55 5.55
N LEU A 89 -2.81 0.07 6.71
CA LEU A 89 -1.97 -0.25 7.87
C LEU A 89 -1.61 -1.73 7.84
N ARG A 90 -0.38 -2.07 8.24
CA ARG A 90 0.06 -3.45 8.29
C ARG A 90 0.46 -3.81 9.70
N ASP A 91 0.00 -4.95 10.17
CA ASP A 91 0.42 -5.50 11.47
C ASP A 91 1.92 -5.86 11.48
N ALA A 92 2.54 -5.97 10.30
CA ALA A 92 3.98 -6.18 10.09
C ALA A 92 4.80 -4.89 9.89
N ASP A 93 4.22 -3.69 10.09
CA ASP A 93 4.98 -2.43 10.12
C ASP A 93 5.82 -2.33 11.42
N ARG A 94 6.56 -3.39 11.76
CA ARG A 94 7.61 -3.40 12.79
C ARG A 94 8.89 -2.94 12.13
N GLY A 95 9.59 -1.99 12.74
CA GLY A 95 10.95 -1.58 12.36
C GLY A 95 12.03 -2.67 12.42
N ASP A 96 11.65 -3.96 12.47
CA ASP A 96 12.55 -5.11 12.39
C ASP A 96 11.86 -6.31 11.74
N ILE A 97 12.20 -6.56 10.47
CA ILE A 97 11.83 -7.78 9.72
C ILE A 97 12.54 -9.06 10.23
N PHE A 98 13.36 -8.95 11.29
CA PHE A 98 14.18 -10.03 11.84
C PHE A 98 13.72 -10.53 13.23
N ALA A 99 12.73 -9.89 13.85
CA ALA A 99 12.22 -10.33 15.15
C ALA A 99 11.18 -11.45 14.94
N GLY A 100 11.54 -12.68 15.33
CA GLY A 100 10.70 -13.87 15.22
C GLY A 100 9.33 -13.77 15.94
N ASP A 101 8.49 -14.75 15.62
CA ASP A 101 7.03 -14.90 15.78
C ASP A 101 6.37 -14.71 17.17
N GLU A 102 6.97 -13.97 18.09
CA GLU A 102 6.39 -13.79 19.43
C GLU A 102 5.77 -12.38 19.55
N GLU A 103 4.44 -12.37 19.46
CA GLU A 103 3.49 -11.25 19.59
C GLU A 103 3.35 -10.32 18.38
N VAL A 104 2.26 -10.53 17.62
CA VAL A 104 1.73 -9.61 16.61
C VAL A 104 1.32 -8.30 17.30
N ARG A 105 2.25 -7.34 17.39
CA ARG A 105 1.96 -5.99 17.89
C ARG A 105 1.19 -5.23 16.83
N ARG A 106 -0.10 -4.96 17.11
CA ARG A 106 -0.94 -4.12 16.25
C ARG A 106 -0.43 -2.69 16.22
N THR A 107 -0.38 -2.10 15.04
CA THR A 107 -0.06 -0.68 14.84
C THR A 107 -0.97 0.21 15.70
N GLN A 108 -0.37 0.99 16.61
CA GLN A 108 -1.11 1.88 17.50
C GLN A 108 -1.28 3.26 16.88
N LEU A 109 -2.54 3.66 16.71
CA LEU A 109 -2.89 5.00 16.26
C LEU A 109 -3.12 5.91 17.48
N PRO A 110 -2.99 7.24 17.32
CA PRO A 110 -3.34 8.18 18.38
C PRO A 110 -4.74 7.91 18.92
N LYS A 111 -4.92 8.02 20.24
CA LYS A 111 -6.21 7.74 20.90
C LYS A 111 -7.34 8.54 20.24
N GLY A 112 -8.41 7.86 19.84
CA GLY A 112 -9.58 8.47 19.19
C GLY A 112 -9.38 8.91 17.74
N TYR A 113 -8.25 8.54 17.10
CA TYR A 113 -7.96 8.90 15.71
C TYR A 113 -9.07 8.50 14.74
N GLU A 114 -9.52 7.25 14.80
CA GLU A 114 -10.56 6.71 13.90
C GLU A 114 -11.88 7.49 14.00
N ASP A 115 -12.21 7.99 15.18
CA ASP A 115 -13.38 8.86 15.38
C ASP A 115 -13.17 10.25 14.77
N ARG A 116 -11.98 10.84 14.93
CA ARG A 116 -11.66 12.18 14.42
C ARG A 116 -11.60 12.22 12.89
N VAL A 117 -11.17 11.14 12.25
CA VAL A 117 -11.12 11.05 10.78
C VAL A 117 -12.37 10.42 10.17
N ARG A 118 -13.37 10.05 10.99
CA ARG A 118 -14.61 9.40 10.52
C ARG A 118 -15.28 10.22 9.42
N GLY A 119 -15.51 9.59 8.27
CA GLY A 119 -16.12 10.22 7.09
C GLY A 119 -15.12 10.96 6.18
N MET A 120 -13.95 11.34 6.70
CA MET A 120 -12.85 11.95 5.94
C MET A 120 -11.82 10.90 5.51
N GLY A 121 -11.52 9.91 6.33
CA GLY A 121 -10.54 8.90 6.00
C GLY A 121 -10.90 7.54 6.54
N MET A 122 -10.22 6.53 6.02
CA MET A 122 -10.38 5.16 6.45
C MET A 122 -9.03 4.47 6.58
N SER A 123 -8.82 3.82 7.73
CA SER A 123 -7.65 3.01 8.02
C SER A 123 -8.01 1.55 7.84
N GLU A 124 -7.44 0.90 6.83
CA GLU A 124 -7.68 -0.51 6.52
C GLU A 124 -6.49 -1.34 6.99
N ARG A 125 -6.75 -2.32 7.86
CA ARG A 125 -5.71 -3.22 8.37
C ARG A 125 -5.64 -4.45 7.49
N LEU A 126 -4.48 -4.69 6.87
CA LEU A 126 -4.22 -5.93 6.16
C LEU A 126 -4.06 -7.07 7.18
N VAL A 127 -5.04 -7.97 7.21
CA VAL A 127 -4.91 -9.24 7.93
C VAL A 127 -4.02 -10.15 7.08
N PRO A 128 -2.96 -10.76 7.65
CA PRO A 128 -2.21 -11.80 6.95
C PRO A 128 -3.18 -12.88 6.46
N THR A 129 -3.11 -13.23 5.19
CA THR A 129 -3.85 -14.38 4.66
C THR A 129 -2.93 -15.58 4.86
N ASP A 130 -3.38 -16.55 5.68
CA ASP A 130 -2.67 -17.81 5.95
C ASP A 130 -2.40 -18.63 4.68
#